data_AF-V4U7E8-F1
#
_entry.id   AF-V4U7E8-F1
#
_cell.length_a   1.000
_cell.length_b   1.000
_cell.length_c   1.000
_cell.angle_alpha   90.00
_cell.angle_beta   90.00
_cell.angle_gamma   90.00
#
_symmetry.space_group_name_H-M   'P 1'
#
loop_
_entity.id
_entity.type
_entity.pdbx_description
1 polymer ?
#
loop_
_entity_poly.entity_id
_entity_poly.type
_entity_poly.pdbx_seq_one_letter_code
_entity_poly.pdbx_strand_id
1 'polypeptide(L)'
;MEERKVVREGTNSAEPPRDRPVRVYADGIYDLFHFGHARALEQAKKLFPNTYLLVGCNNDEDTHKYKGKTVMTDKERYESLRHCRWVDEVIPDAPWVVTQDFLDKHQIDYVAHDSLPYADATGSGKDVYEFVKSIGKFKETKRTDGISTSDLIMRIVKDYNQYVTRNLDRGYTRKELGVSYVKEKRLRMNMGLKKLREKVKKHQEKIQIVAKTASVRRNEWVENADRLVAGFLEMFEERCHKMGTAIKDRIQERLRGQHLIGFIYDKEDDDDYYYDDDSVESEDEDL
;
A
#
# COMPACT_ATOMS: atom_id res chain seq x y z
N MET A 1 -52.56 5.19 35.91
CA MET A 1 -52.12 3.88 35.37
C MET A 1 -51.11 4.20 34.30
N GLU A 2 -49.83 4.09 34.64
CA GLU A 2 -48.73 4.49 33.77
C GLU A 2 -48.15 3.22 33.13
N GLU A 3 -48.34 3.10 31.82
CA GLU A 3 -47.86 1.96 31.03
C GLU A 3 -46.33 1.95 31.05
N ARG A 4 -45.77 0.97 31.77
CA ARG A 4 -44.35 0.65 31.69
C ARG A 4 -44.05 0.08 30.32
N LYS A 5 -43.52 0.93 29.45
CA LYS A 5 -42.86 0.59 28.19
C LYS A 5 -41.71 -0.37 28.50
N VAL A 6 -41.90 -1.66 28.19
CA VAL A 6 -40.86 -2.68 28.26
C VAL A 6 -39.78 -2.30 27.24
N VAL A 7 -38.67 -1.79 27.73
CA VAL A 7 -37.44 -1.62 26.95
C VAL A 7 -36.94 -3.02 26.62
N ARG A 8 -36.96 -3.40 25.34
CA ARG A 8 -36.29 -4.62 24.87
C ARG A 8 -34.79 -4.32 24.86
N GLU A 9 -34.09 -4.79 25.87
CA GLU A 9 -32.63 -4.79 25.93
C GLU A 9 -32.03 -5.68 24.83
N GLY A 10 -31.04 -5.13 24.13
CA GLY A 10 -29.81 -5.77 23.68
C GLY A 10 -29.89 -7.15 23.01
N THR A 11 -29.58 -7.15 21.72
CA THR A 11 -29.10 -8.28 20.90
C THR A 11 -28.40 -9.38 21.72
N ASN A 12 -29.04 -10.55 21.81
CA ASN A 12 -28.45 -11.77 22.36
C ASN A 12 -27.25 -12.19 21.49
N SER A 13 -26.04 -11.79 21.84
CA SER A 13 -24.85 -12.51 21.41
C SER A 13 -24.92 -13.90 22.04
N ALA A 14 -25.23 -14.92 21.24
CA ALA A 14 -25.34 -16.28 21.74
C ALA A 14 -24.03 -16.68 22.44
N GLU A 15 -24.14 -17.21 23.66
CA GLU A 15 -22.97 -17.75 24.38
C GLU A 15 -22.28 -18.83 23.54
N PRO A 16 -20.95 -18.93 23.60
CA PRO A 16 -20.23 -19.96 22.87
C PRO A 16 -20.69 -21.36 23.33
N PRO A 17 -20.78 -22.33 22.41
CA PRO A 17 -21.14 -23.71 22.75
C PRO A 17 -20.14 -24.31 23.74
N ARG A 18 -20.65 -25.09 24.70
CA ARG A 18 -19.83 -25.70 25.78
C ARG A 18 -19.56 -27.19 25.54
N ASP A 19 -20.34 -27.82 24.67
CA ASP A 19 -20.34 -29.25 24.36
C ASP A 19 -19.46 -29.63 23.16
N ARG A 20 -19.05 -28.64 22.36
CA ARG A 20 -18.16 -28.81 21.19
C ARG A 20 -17.16 -27.65 21.07
N PRO A 21 -16.08 -27.80 20.29
CA PRO A 21 -15.21 -26.67 19.98
C PRO A 21 -15.98 -25.52 19.34
N VAL A 22 -15.61 -24.29 19.70
CA VAL A 22 -16.13 -23.07 19.08
C VAL A 22 -15.54 -22.96 17.68
N ARG A 23 -16.40 -22.90 16.67
CA ARG A 23 -16.02 -22.85 15.26
C ARG A 23 -15.81 -21.39 14.85
N VAL A 24 -14.56 -21.00 14.69
CA VAL A 24 -14.16 -19.66 14.27
C VAL A 24 -13.78 -19.70 12.80
N TYR A 25 -14.27 -18.74 12.02
CA TYR A 25 -13.92 -18.57 10.62
C TYR A 25 -13.03 -17.35 10.45
N ALA A 26 -11.91 -17.47 9.74
CA ALA A 26 -11.09 -16.34 9.33
C ALA A 26 -10.89 -16.40 7.81
N ASP A 27 -11.12 -15.32 7.11
CA ASP A 27 -10.97 -15.24 5.66
C ASP A 27 -9.85 -14.31 5.22
N GLY A 28 -9.44 -14.47 3.97
CA GLY A 28 -8.42 -13.64 3.36
C GLY A 28 -7.90 -14.24 2.06
N ILE A 29 -7.02 -13.49 1.42
CA ILE A 29 -6.38 -13.93 0.18
C ILE A 29 -5.16 -14.78 0.47
N TYR A 30 -4.39 -14.42 1.52
CA TYR A 30 -3.21 -15.17 1.95
C TYR A 30 -2.09 -15.27 0.89
N ASP A 31 -2.00 -14.30 -0.03
CA ASP A 31 -0.93 -14.22 -1.02
C ASP A 31 0.43 -13.93 -0.36
N LEU A 32 1.48 -14.57 -0.87
CA LEU A 32 2.82 -14.62 -0.25
C LEU A 32 2.74 -14.90 1.26
N PHE A 33 2.14 -16.05 1.62
CA PHE A 33 1.82 -16.37 3.01
C PHE A 33 3.01 -16.14 3.96
N HIS A 34 2.84 -15.18 4.87
CA HIS A 34 3.90 -14.69 5.75
C HIS A 34 3.48 -14.68 7.23
N PHE A 35 4.43 -14.41 8.12
CA PHE A 35 4.20 -14.47 9.58
C PHE A 35 3.10 -13.52 10.08
N GLY A 36 2.82 -12.42 9.38
CA GLY A 36 1.66 -11.56 9.67
C GLY A 36 0.31 -12.31 9.55
N HIS A 37 0.13 -13.12 8.51
CA HIS A 37 -1.06 -13.97 8.37
C HIS A 37 -1.10 -15.04 9.46
N ALA A 38 0.02 -15.73 9.69
CA ALA A 38 0.09 -16.78 10.71
C ALA A 38 -0.24 -16.24 12.13
N ARG A 39 0.19 -15.02 12.48
CA ARG A 39 -0.14 -14.37 13.76
C ARG A 39 -1.60 -13.93 13.86
N ALA A 40 -2.23 -13.53 12.76
CA ALA A 40 -3.67 -13.25 12.75
C ALA A 40 -4.47 -14.54 12.98
N LEU A 41 -4.08 -15.63 12.31
CA LEU A 41 -4.68 -16.96 12.50
C LEU A 41 -4.43 -17.52 13.91
N GLU A 42 -3.25 -17.26 14.48
CA GLU A 42 -2.95 -17.58 15.89
C GLU A 42 -3.93 -16.89 16.85
N GLN A 43 -4.20 -15.60 16.64
CA GLN A 43 -5.16 -14.85 17.44
C GLN A 43 -6.55 -15.46 17.32
N ALA A 44 -7.01 -15.75 16.10
CA ALA A 44 -8.30 -16.38 15.84
C ALA A 44 -8.42 -17.76 16.54
N LYS A 45 -7.37 -18.59 16.45
CA LYS A 45 -7.30 -19.91 17.11
C LYS A 45 -7.31 -19.83 18.63
N LYS A 46 -6.86 -18.72 19.21
CA LYS A 46 -6.77 -18.51 20.67
C LYS A 46 -7.92 -17.69 21.25
N LEU A 47 -8.93 -17.31 20.45
CA LEU A 47 -10.08 -16.52 20.93
C LEU A 47 -10.86 -17.23 22.02
N PHE A 48 -10.91 -18.56 22.00
CA PHE A 48 -11.60 -19.37 23.01
C PHE A 48 -10.69 -20.51 23.51
N PRO A 49 -10.95 -21.06 24.71
CA PRO A 49 -10.16 -22.17 25.24
C PRO A 49 -10.16 -23.43 24.37
N ASN A 50 -11.25 -23.68 23.65
CA ASN A 50 -11.42 -24.80 22.73
C ASN A 50 -11.98 -24.30 21.40
N THR A 51 -11.08 -23.98 20.45
CA THR A 51 -11.43 -23.43 19.13
C THR A 51 -11.09 -24.41 18.01
N TYR A 52 -12.00 -24.51 17.05
CA TYR A 52 -11.76 -25.10 15.73
C TYR A 52 -11.77 -23.97 14.70
N LEU A 53 -10.63 -23.73 14.05
CA LEU A 53 -10.39 -22.63 13.12
C LEU A 53 -10.54 -23.12 11.68
N LEU A 54 -11.59 -22.62 11.04
CA LEU A 54 -11.80 -22.71 9.60
C LEU A 54 -11.17 -21.48 8.94
N VAL A 55 -10.38 -21.68 7.89
CA VAL A 55 -9.78 -20.58 7.13
C VAL A 55 -10.27 -20.59 5.71
N GLY A 56 -11.03 -19.55 5.35
CA GLY A 56 -11.51 -19.34 3.99
C GLY A 56 -10.49 -18.62 3.14
N CYS A 57 -10.22 -19.12 1.96
CA CYS A 57 -9.31 -18.49 1.01
C CYS A 57 -10.04 -18.19 -0.29
N ASN A 58 -10.03 -16.91 -0.70
CA ASN A 58 -10.70 -16.50 -1.94
C ASN A 58 -9.96 -17.06 -3.17
N ASN A 59 -10.71 -17.40 -4.22
CA ASN A 59 -10.15 -17.83 -5.50
C ASN A 59 -9.49 -16.66 -6.26
N ASP A 60 -8.74 -16.96 -7.32
CA ASP A 60 -8.06 -15.93 -8.10
C ASP A 60 -9.03 -15.02 -8.87
N GLU A 61 -10.14 -15.56 -9.40
CA GLU A 61 -11.13 -14.81 -10.19
C GLU A 61 -11.76 -13.66 -9.38
N ASP A 62 -12.31 -13.98 -8.22
CA ASP A 62 -12.91 -13.00 -7.30
C ASP A 62 -11.85 -12.02 -6.77
N THR A 63 -10.66 -12.52 -6.44
CA THR A 63 -9.58 -11.67 -5.92
C THR A 63 -9.15 -10.63 -6.96
N HIS A 64 -8.99 -11.04 -8.21
CA HIS A 64 -8.59 -10.15 -9.31
C HIS A 64 -9.69 -9.15 -9.65
N LYS A 65 -10.96 -9.56 -9.52
CA LYS A 65 -12.12 -8.70 -9.76
C LYS A 65 -12.30 -7.63 -8.68
N TYR A 66 -12.13 -7.98 -7.40
CA TYR A 66 -12.52 -7.12 -6.29
C TYR A 66 -11.37 -6.45 -5.54
N LYS A 67 -10.12 -6.87 -5.77
CA LYS A 67 -8.95 -6.26 -5.09
C LYS A 67 -7.76 -6.03 -6.00
N GLY A 68 -7.35 -7.03 -6.78
CA GLY A 68 -6.18 -6.93 -7.64
C GLY A 68 -5.45 -8.25 -7.81
N LYS A 69 -4.29 -8.20 -8.47
CA LYS A 69 -3.52 -9.38 -8.85
C LYS A 69 -2.87 -10.07 -7.63
N THR A 70 -2.73 -11.38 -7.74
CA THR A 70 -1.99 -12.24 -6.81
C THR A 70 -0.67 -12.69 -7.44
N VAL A 71 0.35 -12.90 -6.61
CA VAL A 71 1.63 -13.52 -7.05
C VAL A 71 1.50 -15.04 -7.05
N MET A 72 0.92 -15.60 -5.98
CA MET A 72 0.62 -17.03 -5.86
C MET A 72 -0.78 -17.32 -6.40
N THR A 73 -0.89 -18.45 -7.12
CA THR A 73 -2.19 -19.00 -7.53
C THR A 73 -3.04 -19.40 -6.32
N ASP A 74 -4.35 -19.45 -6.49
CA ASP A 74 -5.28 -19.91 -5.46
C ASP A 74 -4.88 -21.25 -4.85
N LYS A 75 -4.49 -22.24 -5.66
CA LYS A 75 -4.03 -23.56 -5.21
C LYS A 75 -2.80 -23.48 -4.32
N GLU A 76 -1.83 -22.65 -4.67
CA GLU A 76 -0.62 -22.46 -3.85
C GLU A 76 -0.94 -21.78 -2.52
N ARG A 77 -1.89 -20.85 -2.52
CA ARG A 77 -2.38 -20.17 -1.30
C ARG A 77 -3.14 -21.15 -0.41
N TYR A 78 -4.01 -21.98 -0.99
CA TYR A 78 -4.71 -23.06 -0.29
C TYR A 78 -3.73 -24.02 0.39
N GLU A 79 -2.68 -24.44 -0.32
CA GLU A 79 -1.67 -25.35 0.23
C GLU A 79 -0.84 -24.69 1.33
N SER A 80 -0.48 -23.41 1.16
CA SER A 80 0.24 -22.65 2.18
C SER A 80 -0.53 -22.61 3.52
N LEU A 81 -1.86 -22.47 3.45
CA LEU A 81 -2.71 -22.49 4.64
C LEU A 81 -2.77 -23.86 5.32
N ARG A 82 -2.73 -24.96 4.56
CA ARG A 82 -2.73 -26.33 5.12
C ARG A 82 -1.51 -26.62 5.99
N HIS A 83 -0.41 -25.90 5.75
CA HIS A 83 0.80 -26.01 6.55
C HIS A 83 0.89 -24.99 7.70
N CYS A 84 -0.11 -24.13 7.86
CA CYS A 84 -0.16 -23.21 8.99
C CYS A 84 -0.57 -23.96 10.27
N ARG A 85 0.29 -23.92 11.28
CA ARG A 85 0.11 -24.58 12.59
C ARG A 85 -1.28 -24.37 13.23
N TRP A 86 -1.88 -23.21 13.01
CA TRP A 86 -3.10 -22.78 13.71
C TRP A 86 -4.39 -23.22 13.03
N VAL A 87 -4.31 -23.66 11.78
CA VAL A 87 -5.46 -23.95 10.92
C VAL A 87 -5.88 -25.40 11.09
N ASP A 88 -7.16 -25.64 11.35
CA ASP A 88 -7.71 -27.01 11.38
C ASP A 88 -8.33 -27.39 10.03
N GLU A 89 -8.98 -26.43 9.35
CA GLU A 89 -9.69 -26.66 8.10
C GLU A 89 -9.49 -25.50 7.14
N VAL A 90 -9.19 -25.80 5.87
CA VAL A 90 -9.11 -24.80 4.80
C VAL A 90 -10.36 -24.93 3.93
N ILE A 91 -11.04 -23.81 3.69
CA ILE A 91 -12.18 -23.69 2.79
C ILE A 91 -11.71 -22.97 1.51
N PRO A 92 -11.49 -23.71 0.40
CA PRO A 92 -11.25 -23.11 -0.91
C PRO A 92 -12.47 -22.34 -1.40
N ASP A 93 -12.24 -21.43 -2.35
CA ASP A 93 -13.30 -20.69 -3.04
C ASP A 93 -14.23 -19.97 -2.06
N ALA A 94 -13.64 -19.37 -1.03
CA ALA A 94 -14.38 -18.66 0.00
C ALA A 94 -15.11 -17.44 -0.59
N PRO A 95 -16.35 -17.17 -0.15
CA PRO A 95 -17.13 -16.05 -0.68
C PRO A 95 -16.49 -14.72 -0.29
N TRP A 96 -16.68 -13.70 -1.15
CA TRP A 96 -16.22 -12.33 -0.86
C TRP A 96 -16.99 -11.68 0.30
N VAL A 97 -18.28 -12.00 0.41
CA VAL A 97 -19.18 -11.54 1.47
C VAL A 97 -19.77 -12.75 2.18
N VAL A 98 -19.60 -12.81 3.50
CA VAL A 98 -20.12 -13.92 4.32
C VAL A 98 -21.64 -13.80 4.44
N THR A 99 -22.35 -14.86 4.04
CA THR A 99 -23.82 -14.93 4.12
C THR A 99 -24.29 -15.81 5.27
N GLN A 100 -25.55 -15.67 5.68
CA GLN A 100 -26.16 -16.56 6.68
C GLN A 100 -26.10 -18.04 6.25
N ASP A 101 -26.39 -18.34 4.97
CA ASP A 101 -26.30 -19.68 4.41
C ASP A 101 -24.88 -20.27 4.55
N PHE A 102 -23.84 -19.45 4.35
CA PHE A 102 -22.46 -19.88 4.52
C PHE A 102 -22.13 -20.16 5.99
N LEU A 103 -22.58 -19.29 6.92
CA LEU A 103 -22.43 -19.51 8.36
C LEU A 103 -23.09 -20.80 8.80
N ASP A 104 -24.31 -21.07 8.33
CA ASP A 104 -25.07 -22.26 8.71
C ASP A 104 -24.47 -23.53 8.13
N LYS A 105 -24.08 -23.50 6.84
CA LYS A 105 -23.44 -24.63 6.14
C LYS A 105 -22.17 -25.11 6.85
N HIS A 106 -21.33 -24.18 7.30
CA HIS A 106 -20.06 -24.49 7.96
C HIS A 106 -20.15 -24.52 9.50
N GLN A 107 -21.34 -24.27 10.06
CA GLN A 107 -21.62 -24.17 11.48
C GLN A 107 -20.71 -23.15 12.19
N ILE A 108 -20.55 -21.96 11.60
CA ILE A 108 -19.65 -20.92 12.08
C ILE A 108 -20.30 -20.17 13.25
N ASP A 109 -19.61 -20.16 14.39
CA ASP A 109 -20.03 -19.46 15.60
C ASP A 109 -19.59 -17.99 15.55
N TYR A 110 -18.34 -17.74 15.14
CA TYR A 110 -17.75 -16.40 15.07
C TYR A 110 -16.87 -16.23 13.82
N VAL A 111 -16.77 -15.00 13.32
CA VAL A 111 -15.85 -14.62 12.24
C VAL A 111 -14.77 -13.72 12.82
N ALA A 112 -13.50 -13.99 12.47
CA ALA A 112 -12.34 -13.28 12.95
C ALA A 112 -11.59 -12.58 11.80
N HIS A 113 -11.46 -11.26 11.87
CA HIS A 113 -10.67 -10.44 10.95
C HIS A 113 -10.18 -9.17 11.66
N ASP A 114 -9.30 -8.38 11.05
CA ASP A 114 -8.93 -7.06 11.57
C ASP A 114 -10.14 -6.09 11.61
N SER A 115 -10.03 -5.06 12.46
CA SER A 115 -11.14 -4.14 12.76
C SER A 115 -11.38 -3.06 11.69
N LEU A 116 -10.53 -2.99 10.65
CA LEU A 116 -10.66 -1.96 9.63
C LEU A 116 -11.86 -2.26 8.72
N PRO A 117 -12.69 -1.25 8.39
CA PRO A 117 -13.77 -1.44 7.43
C PRO A 117 -13.19 -1.89 6.08
N TYR A 118 -13.69 -3.00 5.56
CA TYR A 118 -13.24 -3.50 4.27
C TYR A 118 -14.27 -3.10 3.21
N ALA A 119 -13.94 -2.08 2.42
CA ALA A 119 -14.85 -1.52 1.43
C ALA A 119 -15.39 -2.62 0.52
N ASP A 120 -16.71 -2.71 0.44
CA ASP A 120 -17.37 -3.72 -0.38
C ASP A 120 -17.33 -3.32 -1.86
N ALA A 121 -16.36 -3.87 -2.58
CA ALA A 121 -16.20 -3.71 -4.01
C ALA A 121 -17.35 -4.32 -4.84
N THR A 122 -18.27 -5.08 -4.23
CA THR A 122 -19.47 -5.59 -4.89
C THR A 122 -20.59 -4.55 -4.96
N GLY A 123 -20.50 -3.47 -4.19
CA GLY A 123 -21.50 -2.39 -4.13
C GLY A 123 -22.71 -2.70 -3.24
N SER A 124 -22.65 -3.74 -2.41
CA SER A 124 -23.77 -4.19 -1.56
C SER A 124 -23.79 -3.51 -0.18
N GLY A 125 -22.67 -2.93 0.27
CA GLY A 125 -22.56 -2.25 1.56
C GLY A 125 -21.33 -1.35 1.67
N LYS A 126 -21.06 -0.85 2.89
CA LYS A 126 -19.83 -0.07 3.17
C LYS A 126 -18.69 -0.96 3.68
N ASP A 127 -19.04 -2.10 4.26
CA ASP A 127 -18.11 -3.04 4.88
C ASP A 127 -18.60 -4.48 4.63
N VAL A 128 -17.75 -5.34 4.06
CA VAL A 128 -18.12 -6.75 3.79
C VAL A 128 -18.45 -7.55 5.05
N TYR A 129 -18.02 -7.06 6.23
CA TYR A 129 -18.32 -7.67 7.53
C TYR A 129 -19.52 -7.05 8.25
N GLU A 130 -20.22 -6.08 7.64
CA GLU A 130 -21.33 -5.35 8.26
C GLU A 130 -22.42 -6.30 8.79
N PHE A 131 -22.82 -7.28 7.99
CA PHE A 131 -23.78 -8.31 8.38
C PHE A 131 -23.32 -9.06 9.64
N VAL A 132 -22.08 -9.57 9.66
CA VAL A 132 -21.57 -10.38 10.76
C VAL A 132 -21.38 -9.56 12.04
N LYS A 133 -21.00 -8.28 11.89
CA LYS A 133 -20.94 -7.30 12.99
C LYS A 133 -22.34 -7.05 13.56
N SER A 134 -23.36 -6.88 12.71
CA SER A 134 -24.74 -6.61 13.13
C SER A 134 -25.36 -7.72 13.99
N ILE A 135 -24.96 -8.97 13.75
CA ILE A 135 -25.43 -10.14 14.52
C ILE A 135 -24.51 -10.51 15.70
N GLY A 136 -23.51 -9.67 16.02
CA GLY A 136 -22.62 -9.85 17.17
C GLY A 136 -21.66 -11.04 17.07
N LYS A 137 -21.41 -11.55 15.85
CA LYS A 137 -20.53 -12.70 15.61
C LYS A 137 -19.11 -12.32 15.17
N PHE A 138 -18.81 -11.04 15.02
CA PHE A 138 -17.48 -10.57 14.61
C PHE A 138 -16.51 -10.50 15.80
N LYS A 139 -15.27 -10.96 15.61
CA LYS A 139 -14.17 -10.92 16.59
C LYS A 139 -12.95 -10.28 15.96
N GLU A 140 -12.46 -9.21 16.58
CA GLU A 140 -11.33 -8.46 16.03
C GLU A 140 -9.99 -9.15 16.28
N THR A 141 -9.13 -9.13 15.27
CA THR A 141 -7.72 -9.49 15.37
C THR A 141 -6.84 -8.26 15.09
N LYS A 142 -5.58 -8.32 15.51
CA LYS A 142 -4.61 -7.25 15.27
C LYS A 142 -3.66 -7.63 14.15
N ARG A 143 -3.42 -6.67 13.25
CA ARG A 143 -2.38 -6.78 12.23
C ARG A 143 -1.00 -6.82 12.88
N THR A 144 -0.04 -7.40 12.17
CA THR A 144 1.36 -7.38 12.58
C THR A 144 2.09 -6.28 11.83
N ASP A 145 2.68 -5.34 12.56
CA ASP A 145 3.42 -4.22 11.95
C ASP A 145 4.72 -4.70 11.30
N GLY A 146 5.14 -4.00 10.24
CA GLY A 146 6.39 -4.27 9.52
C GLY A 146 6.37 -5.49 8.58
N ILE A 147 5.19 -6.07 8.32
CA ILE A 147 5.03 -7.13 7.33
C ILE A 147 3.68 -7.04 6.60
N SER A 148 3.73 -7.16 5.27
CA SER A 148 2.56 -7.36 4.41
C SER A 148 2.99 -7.92 3.06
N THR A 149 2.06 -8.48 2.30
CA THR A 149 2.28 -8.91 0.90
C THR A 149 2.85 -7.75 0.06
N SER A 150 2.26 -6.56 0.18
CA SER A 150 2.72 -5.36 -0.54
C SER A 150 4.16 -4.99 -0.16
N ASP A 151 4.50 -5.04 1.12
CA ASP A 151 5.86 -4.74 1.59
C ASP A 151 6.88 -5.77 1.08
N LEU A 152 6.55 -7.06 1.11
CA LEU A 152 7.41 -8.09 0.50
C LEU A 152 7.64 -7.84 -0.99
N ILE A 153 6.58 -7.51 -1.74
CA ILE A 153 6.67 -7.17 -3.16
C ILE A 153 7.54 -5.91 -3.35
N MET A 154 7.32 -4.86 -2.57
CA MET A 154 8.09 -3.61 -2.66
C MET A 154 9.58 -3.84 -2.42
N ARG A 155 9.96 -4.68 -1.44
CA ARG A 155 11.37 -5.05 -1.18
C ARG A 155 11.99 -5.72 -2.42
N ILE A 156 11.31 -6.70 -3.00
CA ILE A 156 11.77 -7.41 -4.21
C ILE A 156 11.91 -6.45 -5.39
N VAL A 157 10.92 -5.59 -5.63
CA VAL A 157 10.92 -4.63 -6.74
C VAL A 157 12.01 -3.57 -6.58
N LYS A 158 12.22 -3.08 -5.35
CA LYS A 158 13.29 -2.11 -5.04
C LYS A 158 14.66 -2.71 -5.33
N ASP A 159 14.90 -3.94 -4.90
CA ASP A 159 16.17 -4.63 -5.14
C ASP A 159 16.38 -4.96 -6.62
N TYR A 160 15.31 -5.35 -7.33
CA TYR A 160 15.35 -5.55 -8.79
C TYR A 160 15.71 -4.27 -9.54
N ASN A 161 15.09 -3.14 -9.21
CA ASN A 161 15.38 -1.86 -9.86
C ASN A 161 16.83 -1.41 -9.60
N GLN A 162 17.35 -1.65 -8.40
CA GLN A 162 18.76 -1.42 -8.10
C GLN A 162 19.69 -2.36 -8.88
N TYR A 163 19.33 -3.65 -8.98
CA TYR A 163 20.07 -4.63 -9.77
C TYR A 163 20.15 -4.21 -11.24
N VAL A 164 19.02 -3.85 -11.85
CA VAL A 164 18.98 -3.39 -13.24
C VAL A 164 19.86 -2.17 -13.42
N THR A 165 19.71 -1.18 -12.54
CA THR A 165 20.46 0.06 -12.61
C THR A 165 21.98 -0.15 -12.53
N ARG A 166 22.42 -0.98 -11.58
CA ARG A 166 23.85 -1.31 -11.41
C ARG A 166 24.43 -2.03 -12.62
N ASN A 167 23.66 -2.92 -13.26
CA ASN A 167 24.13 -3.65 -14.43
C ASN A 167 24.12 -2.79 -15.70
N LEU A 168 23.16 -1.87 -15.86
CA LEU A 168 23.18 -0.88 -16.93
C LEU A 168 24.42 0.03 -16.84
N ASP A 169 24.78 0.48 -15.63
CA ASP A 169 26.00 1.28 -15.39
C ASP A 169 27.29 0.49 -15.66
N ARG A 170 27.26 -0.85 -15.51
CA ARG A 170 28.38 -1.75 -15.87
C ARG A 170 28.49 -2.06 -17.36
N GLY A 171 27.52 -1.61 -18.16
CA GLY A 171 27.53 -1.78 -19.61
C GLY A 171 26.70 -2.94 -20.15
N TYR A 172 25.97 -3.68 -19.29
CA TYR A 172 24.99 -4.66 -19.78
C TYR A 172 23.85 -3.98 -20.53
N THR A 173 23.36 -4.64 -21.57
CA THR A 173 22.27 -4.14 -22.39
C THR A 173 20.91 -4.45 -21.77
N ARG A 174 19.90 -3.63 -22.06
CA ARG A 174 18.51 -3.88 -21.61
C ARG A 174 17.96 -5.24 -22.06
N LYS A 175 18.42 -5.77 -23.21
CA LYS A 175 17.95 -7.05 -23.75
C LYS A 175 18.46 -8.22 -22.90
N GLU A 176 19.71 -8.15 -22.47
CA GLU A 176 20.31 -9.16 -21.57
C GLU A 176 19.65 -9.16 -20.19
N LEU A 177 19.18 -8.00 -19.72
CA LEU A 177 18.50 -7.87 -18.44
C LEU A 177 16.98 -8.12 -18.51
N GLY A 178 16.42 -8.39 -19.70
CA GLY A 178 14.97 -8.55 -19.88
C GLY A 178 14.16 -7.28 -19.57
N VAL A 179 14.76 -6.09 -19.73
CA VAL A 179 14.15 -4.80 -19.36
C VAL A 179 13.58 -4.09 -20.58
N SER A 180 12.35 -3.58 -20.46
CA SER A 180 11.72 -2.78 -21.51
C SER A 180 12.46 -1.45 -21.73
N TYR A 181 12.39 -0.92 -22.95
CA TYR A 181 13.06 0.34 -23.30
C TYR A 181 12.58 1.53 -22.45
N VAL A 182 11.26 1.62 -22.20
CA VAL A 182 10.67 2.66 -21.36
C VAL A 182 11.18 2.56 -19.92
N LYS A 183 11.22 1.35 -19.35
CA LYS A 183 11.75 1.12 -18.00
C LYS A 183 13.22 1.50 -17.90
N GLU A 184 14.04 1.17 -18.90
CA GLU A 184 15.44 1.58 -18.96
C GLU A 184 15.58 3.11 -18.94
N LYS A 185 14.83 3.82 -19.79
CA LYS A 185 14.89 5.29 -19.85
C LYS A 185 14.46 5.94 -18.54
N ARG A 186 13.39 5.43 -17.91
CA ARG A 186 12.91 5.89 -16.60
C ARG A 186 13.98 5.69 -15.52
N LEU A 187 14.61 4.52 -15.46
CA LEU A 187 15.68 4.25 -14.49
C LEU A 187 16.90 5.16 -14.70
N ARG A 188 17.30 5.40 -15.96
CA ARG A 188 18.40 6.33 -16.29
C ARG A 188 18.07 7.77 -15.88
N MET A 189 16.83 8.22 -16.08
CA MET A 189 16.39 9.56 -15.65
C MET A 189 16.43 9.69 -14.12
N ASN A 190 15.88 8.71 -13.39
CA ASN A 190 15.91 8.69 -11.93
C ASN A 190 17.34 8.71 -11.38
N MET A 191 18.27 7.97 -12.01
CA MET A 191 19.69 8.01 -11.68
C MET A 191 20.33 9.36 -11.96
N GLY A 192 19.98 10.01 -13.08
CA GLY A 192 20.42 11.36 -13.40
C GLY A 192 19.99 12.38 -12.35
N LEU A 193 18.71 12.33 -11.95
CA LEU A 193 18.15 13.18 -10.89
C LEU A 193 18.81 12.93 -9.54
N LYS A 194 19.06 11.67 -9.18
CA LYS A 194 19.76 11.31 -7.93
C LYS A 194 21.19 11.87 -7.91
N LYS A 195 21.94 11.72 -9.00
CA LYS A 195 23.29 12.29 -9.14
C LYS A 195 23.28 13.82 -9.05
N LEU A 196 22.25 14.48 -9.60
CA LEU A 196 22.08 15.92 -9.48
C LEU A 196 21.80 16.33 -8.02
N ARG A 197 20.86 15.65 -7.34
CA ARG A 197 20.53 15.90 -5.92
C ARG A 197 21.75 15.71 -5.03
N GLU A 198 22.56 14.66 -5.24
CA GLU A 198 23.80 14.44 -4.51
C GLU A 198 24.84 15.55 -4.75
N LYS A 199 24.96 16.05 -5.98
CA LYS A 199 25.82 17.20 -6.29
C LYS A 199 25.35 18.47 -5.59
N VAL A 200 24.04 18.74 -5.61
CA VAL A 200 23.43 19.88 -4.91
C VAL A 200 23.68 19.78 -3.41
N LYS A 201 23.44 18.61 -2.80
CA LYS A 201 23.68 18.37 -1.37
C LYS A 201 25.16 18.60 -1.00
N LYS A 202 26.11 18.05 -1.78
CA LYS A 202 27.54 18.29 -1.57
C LYS A 202 27.92 19.77 -1.71
N HIS A 203 27.26 20.50 -2.60
CA HIS A 203 27.49 21.93 -2.76
C HIS A 203 26.95 22.72 -1.58
N GLN A 204 25.76 22.37 -1.09
CA GLN A 204 25.15 22.94 0.11
C GLN A 204 26.01 22.67 1.36
N GLU A 205 26.50 21.44 1.55
CA GLU A 205 27.43 21.09 2.64
C GLU A 205 28.73 21.91 2.56
N LYS A 206 29.31 22.06 1.36
CA LYS A 206 30.49 22.91 1.14
C LYS A 206 30.21 24.38 1.48
N ILE A 207 29.07 24.91 1.05
CA ILE A 207 28.66 26.29 1.38
C ILE A 207 28.49 26.44 2.89
N GLN A 208 27.87 25.49 3.58
CA GLN A 208 27.74 25.51 5.04
C GLN A 208 29.10 25.47 5.75
N ILE A 209 30.05 24.64 5.29
CA ILE A 209 31.41 24.58 5.84
C ILE A 209 32.13 25.91 5.60
N VAL A 210 32.04 26.48 4.39
CA VAL A 210 32.64 27.78 4.08
C VAL A 210 31.99 28.88 4.91
N ALA A 211 30.68 28.87 5.11
CA ALA A 211 29.97 29.82 5.97
C ALA A 211 30.39 29.69 7.45
N LYS A 212 30.56 28.46 7.97
CA LYS A 212 31.09 28.21 9.32
C LYS A 212 32.55 28.62 9.46
N THR A 213 33.37 28.41 8.42
CA THR A 213 34.79 28.80 8.39
C THR A 213 34.94 30.32 8.23
N ALA A 214 34.07 30.95 7.44
CA ALA A 214 33.98 32.40 7.29
C ALA A 214 33.35 33.07 8.53
N SER A 215 32.53 32.37 9.32
CA SER A 215 32.08 32.84 10.64
C SER A 215 33.25 33.08 11.62
N VAL A 216 34.39 32.40 11.41
CA VAL A 216 35.67 32.65 12.12
C VAL A 216 36.40 33.91 11.60
N ARG A 217 35.98 34.50 10.48
CA ARG A 217 36.41 35.83 9.97
C ARG A 217 35.19 36.68 9.62
N ARG A 218 34.64 37.35 10.62
CA ARG A 218 33.37 38.09 10.53
C ARG A 218 33.31 39.18 9.44
N ASN A 219 32.18 39.15 8.74
CA ASN A 219 31.29 40.28 8.36
C ASN A 219 31.55 41.09 7.08
N GLU A 220 31.79 40.43 5.95
CA GLU A 220 31.51 41.03 4.61
C GLU A 220 30.83 40.07 3.62
N TRP A 221 30.97 38.75 3.81
CA TRP A 221 30.49 37.74 2.85
C TRP A 221 29.03 37.32 3.00
N VAL A 222 28.44 37.47 4.20
CA VAL A 222 27.07 36.99 4.49
C VAL A 222 26.03 37.82 3.73
N GLU A 223 26.20 39.13 3.65
CA GLU A 223 25.27 40.01 2.93
C GLU A 223 25.36 39.85 1.40
N ASN A 224 26.53 39.47 0.87
CA ASN A 224 26.70 39.21 -0.56
C ASN A 224 26.20 37.81 -0.99
N ALA A 225 26.26 36.82 -0.09
CA ALA A 225 25.72 35.48 -0.37
C ALA A 225 24.19 35.50 -0.49
N ASP A 226 23.51 36.20 0.42
CA ASP A 226 22.05 36.33 0.37
C ASP A 226 21.60 37.12 -0.87
N ARG A 227 22.37 38.15 -1.28
CA ARG A 227 22.12 38.90 -2.51
C ARG A 227 22.37 38.08 -3.79
N LEU A 228 23.39 37.21 -3.78
CA LEU A 228 23.67 36.29 -4.91
C LEU A 228 22.65 35.17 -5.00
N VAL A 229 22.21 34.62 -3.87
CA VAL A 229 21.15 33.59 -3.82
C VAL A 229 19.81 34.20 -4.22
N ALA A 230 19.46 35.39 -3.74
CA ALA A 230 18.26 36.11 -4.15
C ALA A 230 18.30 36.45 -5.66
N GLY A 231 19.41 36.98 -6.16
CA GLY A 231 19.56 37.28 -7.60
C GLY A 231 19.55 36.01 -8.48
N PHE A 232 20.11 34.90 -7.98
CA PHE A 232 20.04 33.61 -8.68
C PHE A 232 18.61 33.04 -8.69
N LEU A 233 17.90 33.13 -7.57
CA LEU A 233 16.50 32.70 -7.46
C LEU A 233 15.58 33.57 -8.32
N GLU A 234 15.78 34.88 -8.35
CA GLU A 234 15.04 35.81 -9.20
C GLU A 234 15.31 35.54 -10.70
N MET A 235 16.56 35.26 -11.07
CA MET A 235 16.90 34.82 -12.43
C MET A 235 16.32 33.44 -12.78
N PHE A 236 16.20 32.54 -11.80
CA PHE A 236 15.63 31.20 -11.98
C PHE A 236 14.10 31.27 -12.09
N GLU A 237 13.44 32.08 -11.27
CA GLU A 237 12.00 32.36 -11.33
C GLU A 237 11.65 33.12 -12.62
N GLU A 238 12.43 34.12 -13.03
CA GLU A 238 12.25 34.76 -14.34
C GLU A 238 12.43 33.79 -15.51
N ARG A 239 13.42 32.88 -15.45
CA ARG A 239 13.61 31.85 -16.48
C ARG A 239 12.49 30.82 -16.47
N CYS A 240 12.00 30.40 -15.30
CA CYS A 240 10.87 29.49 -15.18
C CYS A 240 9.57 30.16 -15.63
N HIS A 241 9.39 31.46 -15.41
CA HIS A 241 8.25 32.22 -15.93
C HIS A 241 8.35 32.45 -17.44
N LYS A 242 9.53 32.80 -17.99
CA LYS A 242 9.77 32.94 -19.44
C LYS A 242 9.64 31.60 -20.16
N MET A 243 10.05 30.50 -19.54
CA MET A 243 9.89 29.14 -20.06
C MET A 243 8.45 28.65 -19.93
N GLY A 244 7.77 28.94 -18.82
CA GLY A 244 6.37 28.60 -18.58
C GLY A 244 5.42 29.37 -19.50
N THR A 245 5.71 30.64 -19.79
CA THR A 245 5.00 31.44 -20.81
C THR A 245 5.28 30.92 -22.22
N ALA A 246 6.54 30.65 -22.58
CA ALA A 246 6.86 30.06 -23.88
C ALA A 246 6.25 28.65 -24.12
N ILE A 247 6.10 27.85 -23.06
CA ILE A 247 5.42 26.55 -23.12
C ILE A 247 3.89 26.74 -23.22
N LYS A 248 3.30 27.66 -22.44
CA LYS A 248 1.88 28.02 -22.57
C LYS A 248 1.55 28.57 -23.95
N ASP A 249 2.36 29.48 -24.49
CA ASP A 249 2.19 30.07 -25.81
C ASP A 249 2.31 29.01 -26.91
N ARG A 250 3.28 28.09 -26.82
CA ARG A 250 3.39 26.95 -27.74
C ARG A 250 2.22 25.98 -27.64
N ILE A 251 1.67 25.73 -26.44
CA ILE A 251 0.49 24.88 -26.25
C ILE A 251 -0.77 25.60 -26.79
N GLN A 252 -0.88 26.91 -26.60
CA GLN A 252 -2.00 27.73 -27.04
C GLN A 252 -1.99 27.96 -28.57
N GLU A 253 -0.82 28.05 -29.20
CA GLU A 253 -0.66 27.99 -30.66
C GLU A 253 -1.02 26.60 -31.23
N ARG A 254 -0.66 25.51 -30.53
CA ARG A 254 -1.03 24.15 -30.94
C ARG A 254 -2.54 23.89 -30.84
N LEU A 255 -3.19 24.43 -29.80
CA LEU A 255 -4.64 24.33 -29.60
C LEU A 255 -5.44 25.20 -30.57
N ARG A 256 -4.90 26.36 -31.01
CA ARG A 256 -5.50 27.17 -32.09
C ARG A 256 -5.36 26.54 -33.48
N GLY A 257 -4.37 25.68 -33.68
CA GLY A 257 -4.13 24.97 -34.95
C GLY A 257 -4.92 23.68 -35.14
N GLN A 258 -5.59 23.16 -34.11
CA GLN A 258 -6.34 21.90 -34.16
C GLN A 258 -7.81 22.12 -33.84
N HIS A 259 -8.52 22.71 -34.81
CA HIS A 259 -9.97 22.57 -34.93
C HIS A 259 -10.35 22.06 -36.32
N LEU A 260 -9.86 20.87 -36.70
CA LEU A 260 -10.64 19.87 -37.46
C LEU A 260 -9.92 18.51 -37.53
N ILE A 261 -10.74 17.46 -37.43
CA ILE A 261 -10.49 16.01 -37.61
C ILE A 261 -10.11 15.27 -36.33
N GLY A 262 -11.10 14.52 -35.84
CA GLY A 262 -11.04 13.66 -34.67
C GLY A 262 -10.92 12.16 -34.98
N PHE A 263 -11.02 11.42 -33.86
CA PHE A 263 -11.25 9.97 -33.68
C PHE A 263 -10.06 9.02 -33.97
N ILE A 264 -9.57 8.33 -32.91
CA ILE A 264 -9.74 6.87 -32.64
C ILE A 264 -8.59 6.29 -31.73
N TYR A 265 -9.00 5.56 -30.65
CA TYR A 265 -8.31 4.57 -29.76
C TYR A 265 -7.07 4.98 -28.93
N ASP A 266 -6.80 4.53 -27.70
CA ASP A 266 -7.49 3.62 -26.77
C ASP A 266 -7.02 3.91 -25.32
N LYS A 267 -7.82 3.51 -24.33
CA LYS A 267 -7.51 3.57 -22.89
C LYS A 267 -6.46 2.53 -22.49
N GLU A 268 -5.39 2.97 -21.83
CA GLU A 268 -4.70 2.17 -20.81
C GLU A 268 -4.48 3.08 -19.59
N ASP A 269 -5.36 2.92 -18.61
CA ASP A 269 -5.28 3.50 -17.27
C ASP A 269 -4.17 2.75 -16.50
N ASP A 270 -2.96 3.31 -16.45
CA ASP A 270 -1.92 2.94 -15.48
C ASP A 270 -1.89 4.01 -14.38
N ASP A 271 -2.74 3.83 -13.38
CA ASP A 271 -2.67 4.55 -12.10
C ASP A 271 -1.46 4.06 -11.30
N ASP A 272 -0.27 4.56 -11.63
CA ASP A 272 0.97 4.35 -10.88
C ASP A 272 0.96 5.26 -9.63
N TYR A 273 0.69 4.66 -8.47
CA TYR A 273 0.66 5.29 -7.14
C TYR A 273 1.93 6.11 -6.84
N TYR A 274 1.71 7.40 -6.56
CA TYR A 274 2.71 8.35 -6.10
C TYR A 274 2.73 8.36 -4.56
N TYR A 275 3.89 8.12 -3.95
CA TYR A 275 4.16 8.60 -2.59
C TYR A 275 5.48 9.36 -2.61
N ASP A 276 5.36 10.68 -2.37
CA ASP A 276 6.44 11.53 -1.88
C ASP A 276 6.91 10.97 -0.54
N ASP A 277 8.21 10.71 -0.44
CA ASP A 277 8.88 10.35 0.81
C ASP A 277 9.59 11.60 1.35
N ASP A 278 8.82 12.44 2.05
CA ASP A 278 9.33 13.46 2.96
C ASP A 278 8.73 13.19 4.35
N SER A 279 9.28 12.20 5.06
CA SER A 279 9.21 12.15 6.53
C SER A 279 10.43 11.40 7.07
N VAL A 280 11.54 12.12 7.19
CA VAL A 280 12.64 11.71 8.07
C VAL A 280 12.32 12.30 9.44
N GLU A 281 11.74 11.47 10.31
CA GLU A 281 11.70 11.74 11.75
C GLU A 281 13.15 11.90 12.24
N SER A 282 13.41 13.03 12.90
CA SER A 282 14.64 13.31 13.62
C SER A 282 14.45 12.73 15.03
N GLU A 283 15.17 11.65 15.33
CA GLU A 283 15.45 11.28 16.71
C GLU A 283 16.51 12.26 17.23
N ASP A 284 16.05 13.28 17.97
CA ASP A 284 16.93 14.06 18.85
C ASP A 284 17.11 13.27 20.15
N GLU A 285 18.30 12.67 20.30
CA GLU A 285 18.87 12.28 21.59
C GLU A 285 19.25 13.53 22.37
N ASP A 286 18.53 13.86 23.44
CA ASP A 286 18.98 14.83 24.45
C ASP A 286 19.32 14.12 25.76
N LEU A 287 20.60 14.29 26.14
CA LEU A 287 21.15 14.25 27.49
C LEU A 287 20.95 15.61 28.17
#